data_AF-A0A0U5A3P4-F1
#
_entry.id   AF-A0A0U5A3P4-F1
#
_cell.length_a   1.000
_cell.length_b   1.000
_cell.length_c   1.000
_cell.angle_alpha   90.00
_cell.angle_beta   90.00
_cell.angle_gamma   90.00
#
_symmetry.space_group_name_H-M   'P 1'
#
loop_
_entity.id
_entity.type
_entity.pdbx_description
1 polymer ?
#
loop_
_entity_poly.entity_id
_entity_poly.type
_entity_poly.pdbx_seq_one_letter_code
_entity_poly.pdbx_strand_id
1 'polypeptide(L)'
;MEPIRLGLGDEIPGWGYLPAEQYLIRHWNPASPESPDQQRESLIQEFLSLDEIPKELDATRFGTRPFNQDPQARTPTKEEIATILRPWRSDMMRVRAWKLWKQGADYGHPVLLRTYYDPNHDDRVECWTPLGEYWAGQTYWSFLDDRRLFDFEGNNLDWKRVFHVLPEISKLDTRYSRLRNMDLYPEFRTNFKDSLDTVKRAYPTQWRNNLNLLLTENDAAISLLYFLSTTQMLIADRKSFQTDQFLLVLLDAKQNVTMQCRIEITEERLDCLSTEWGLRELPMELEDQVTIGPEYLVDGEQGKVLYQWTKQDLEGDPASDVEGATTGASHIDI
;
A
#
# COMPACT_ATOMS: atom_id res chain seq x y z
N MET A 1 -17.91 -23.25 -14.88
CA MET A 1 -18.11 -21.85 -14.45
C MET A 1 -18.65 -21.95 -13.04
N GLU A 2 -17.80 -21.79 -12.03
CA GLU A 2 -18.30 -21.76 -10.65
C GLU A 2 -19.15 -20.50 -10.44
N PRO A 3 -20.25 -20.58 -9.67
CA PRO A 3 -21.07 -19.42 -9.37
C PRO A 3 -20.25 -18.40 -8.57
N ILE A 4 -20.33 -17.13 -8.98
CA ILE A 4 -19.73 -15.99 -8.29
C ILE A 4 -20.29 -15.96 -6.86
N ARG A 5 -19.47 -16.29 -5.86
CA ARG A 5 -19.83 -16.10 -4.44
C ARG A 5 -19.59 -14.64 -4.07
N LEU A 6 -20.60 -13.82 -4.26
CA LEU A 6 -20.63 -12.43 -3.77
C LEU A 6 -20.92 -12.42 -2.26
N GLY A 7 -20.41 -11.42 -1.55
CA GLY A 7 -20.90 -11.09 -0.22
C GLY A 7 -22.40 -10.79 -0.26
N LEU A 8 -23.13 -11.09 0.82
CA LEU A 8 -24.57 -10.79 0.92
C LEU A 8 -24.84 -9.31 0.60
N GLY A 9 -25.49 -9.04 -0.52
CA GLY A 9 -25.89 -7.68 -0.94
C GLY A 9 -24.93 -6.96 -1.89
N ASP A 10 -23.85 -7.60 -2.35
CA ASP A 10 -22.96 -6.99 -3.35
C ASP A 10 -23.49 -7.17 -4.78
N GLU A 11 -23.53 -6.08 -5.54
CA GLU A 11 -23.85 -6.05 -6.96
C GLU A 11 -22.58 -5.86 -7.79
N ILE A 12 -22.53 -6.48 -8.97
CA ILE A 12 -21.45 -6.23 -9.94
C ILE A 12 -21.54 -4.76 -10.38
N PRO A 13 -20.46 -3.97 -10.26
CA PRO A 13 -20.49 -2.57 -10.64
C PRO A 13 -20.79 -2.41 -12.14
N GLY A 14 -21.57 -1.40 -12.50
CA GLY A 14 -21.77 -1.01 -13.89
C GLY A 14 -20.44 -0.69 -14.58
N TRP A 15 -20.30 -1.00 -15.86
CA TRP A 15 -19.11 -0.65 -16.63
C TRP A 15 -18.90 0.87 -16.62
N GLY A 16 -17.66 1.30 -16.36
CA GLY A 16 -17.30 2.70 -16.27
C GLY A 16 -17.59 3.34 -14.90
N TYR A 17 -17.87 2.56 -13.84
CA TYR A 17 -18.10 3.14 -12.51
C TYR A 17 -16.81 3.35 -11.72
N LEU A 18 -15.75 2.62 -12.05
CA LEU A 18 -14.44 2.76 -11.43
C LEU A 18 -13.64 3.89 -12.08
N PRO A 19 -12.89 4.71 -11.32
CA PRO A 19 -12.08 5.79 -11.89
C PRO A 19 -11.05 5.32 -12.91
N ALA A 20 -10.43 4.16 -12.69
CA ALA A 20 -9.49 3.60 -13.65
C ALA A 20 -10.20 3.19 -14.96
N GLU A 21 -11.44 2.67 -14.90
CA GLU A 21 -12.23 2.40 -16.10
C GLU A 21 -12.61 3.71 -16.84
N GLN A 22 -13.01 4.75 -16.10
CA GLN A 22 -13.28 6.08 -16.66
C GLN A 22 -12.03 6.67 -17.32
N TYR A 23 -10.86 6.50 -16.70
CA TYR A 23 -9.60 6.99 -17.26
C TYR A 23 -9.32 6.31 -18.60
N LEU A 24 -9.39 4.97 -18.66
CA LEU A 24 -9.17 4.22 -19.88
C LEU A 24 -10.09 4.67 -21.02
N ILE A 25 -11.41 4.70 -20.81
CA ILE A 25 -12.34 5.04 -21.91
C ILE A 25 -12.24 6.48 -22.38
N ARG A 26 -11.74 7.40 -21.55
CA ARG A 26 -11.57 8.82 -21.90
C ARG A 26 -10.27 9.09 -22.65
N HIS A 27 -9.22 8.32 -22.36
CA HIS A 27 -7.89 8.50 -22.93
C HIS A 27 -7.54 7.47 -24.00
N TRP A 28 -8.43 6.51 -24.25
CA TRP A 28 -8.26 5.55 -25.33
C TRP A 28 -8.18 6.24 -26.69
N ASN A 29 -7.15 5.90 -27.47
CA ASN A 29 -6.93 6.38 -28.82
C ASN A 29 -7.07 5.21 -29.82
N PRO A 30 -8.22 5.10 -30.52
CA PRO A 30 -8.43 4.07 -31.54
C PRO A 30 -7.46 4.15 -32.73
N ALA A 31 -6.82 5.31 -32.93
CA ALA A 31 -5.84 5.53 -34.00
C ALA A 31 -4.39 5.33 -33.53
N SER A 32 -4.16 4.90 -32.28
CA SER A 32 -2.81 4.60 -31.81
C SER A 32 -2.18 3.46 -32.61
N PRO A 33 -0.88 3.51 -32.91
CA PRO A 33 -0.15 2.39 -33.50
C PRO A 33 0.08 1.23 -32.52
N GLU A 34 -0.15 1.45 -31.22
CA GLU A 34 0.01 0.42 -30.19
C GLU A 34 -1.09 -0.64 -30.29
N SER A 35 -0.76 -1.87 -29.89
CA SER A 35 -1.80 -2.88 -29.66
C SER A 35 -2.72 -2.45 -28.51
N PRO A 36 -3.98 -2.91 -28.47
CA PRO A 36 -4.88 -2.61 -27.36
C PRO A 36 -4.30 -2.92 -25.98
N ASP A 37 -3.55 -4.02 -25.85
CA ASP A 37 -2.97 -4.40 -24.55
C ASP A 37 -1.84 -3.46 -24.14
N GLN A 38 -0.98 -3.05 -25.07
CA GLN A 38 0.09 -2.07 -24.81
C GLN A 38 -0.48 -0.71 -24.43
N GLN A 39 -1.47 -0.21 -25.18
CA GLN A 39 -2.10 1.07 -24.88
C GLN A 39 -2.76 1.03 -23.50
N ARG A 40 -3.42 -0.09 -23.17
CA ARG A 40 -4.04 -0.27 -21.87
C ARG A 40 -3.02 -0.23 -20.74
N GLU A 41 -1.92 -0.95 -20.89
CA GLU A 41 -0.83 -0.96 -19.92
C GLU A 41 -0.28 0.45 -19.69
N SER A 42 0.03 1.19 -20.76
CA SER A 42 0.48 2.59 -20.69
C SER A 42 -0.52 3.48 -19.94
N LEU A 43 -1.81 3.42 -20.28
CA LEU A 43 -2.84 4.23 -19.63
C LEU A 43 -3.06 3.88 -18.16
N ILE A 44 -2.87 2.62 -17.75
CA ILE A 44 -2.94 2.22 -16.33
C ILE A 44 -1.75 2.81 -15.57
N GLN A 45 -0.54 2.77 -16.14
CA GLN A 45 0.64 3.40 -15.55
C GLN A 45 0.47 4.92 -15.44
N GLU A 46 -0.06 5.57 -16.48
CA GLU A 46 -0.40 6.99 -16.44
C GLU A 46 -1.40 7.29 -15.30
N PHE A 47 -2.46 6.51 -15.17
CA PHE A 47 -3.43 6.64 -14.08
C PHE A 47 -2.80 6.48 -12.68
N LEU A 48 -1.90 5.51 -12.50
CA LEU A 48 -1.17 5.29 -11.25
C LEU A 48 -0.18 6.42 -10.95
N SER A 49 0.33 7.08 -11.98
CA SER A 49 1.26 8.21 -11.89
C SER A 49 0.60 9.54 -11.50
N LEU A 50 -0.74 9.66 -11.60
CA LEU A 50 -1.46 10.90 -11.24
C LEU A 50 -1.24 11.29 -9.78
N ASP A 51 -0.98 12.58 -9.51
CA ASP A 51 -0.89 13.10 -8.13
C ASP A 51 -2.27 13.28 -7.50
N GLU A 52 -3.26 13.67 -8.30
CA GLU A 52 -4.67 13.77 -7.92
C GLU A 52 -5.53 13.04 -8.94
N ILE A 53 -6.49 12.25 -8.48
CA ILE A 53 -7.51 11.65 -9.34
C ILE A 53 -8.57 12.72 -9.65
N PRO A 54 -8.77 13.10 -10.94
CA PRO A 54 -9.81 14.04 -11.30
C PRO A 54 -11.19 13.56 -10.83
N LYS A 55 -11.94 14.46 -10.21
CA LYS A 55 -13.21 14.13 -9.53
C LYS A 55 -14.26 13.62 -10.51
N GLU A 56 -14.16 14.02 -11.78
CA GLU A 56 -15.05 13.59 -12.87
C GLU A 56 -14.87 12.11 -13.25
N LEU A 57 -13.78 11.47 -12.82
CA LEU A 57 -13.57 10.03 -12.99
C LEU A 57 -14.28 9.21 -11.91
N ASP A 58 -14.62 9.80 -10.76
CA ASP A 58 -15.39 9.13 -9.71
C ASP A 58 -16.90 9.23 -10.02
N ALA A 59 -17.39 8.27 -10.80
CA ALA A 59 -18.81 8.16 -11.13
C ALA A 59 -19.72 8.01 -9.88
N THR A 60 -19.13 7.66 -8.74
CA THR A 60 -19.80 7.40 -7.47
C THR A 60 -19.79 8.60 -6.53
N ARG A 61 -19.19 9.72 -6.97
CA ARG A 61 -18.99 10.92 -6.15
C ARG A 61 -20.26 11.36 -5.40
N PHE A 62 -21.41 11.25 -6.06
CA PHE A 62 -22.72 11.65 -5.55
C PHE A 62 -23.56 10.48 -5.02
N GLY A 63 -23.09 9.25 -5.17
CA GLY A 63 -23.70 8.01 -4.71
C GLY A 63 -23.61 6.87 -5.72
N THR A 64 -23.95 5.67 -5.28
CA THR A 64 -23.87 4.44 -6.11
C THR A 64 -25.19 4.10 -6.80
N ARG A 65 -26.28 4.81 -6.46
CA ARG A 65 -27.60 4.60 -7.06
C ARG A 65 -27.69 5.29 -8.42
N PRO A 66 -28.48 4.77 -9.38
CA PRO A 66 -28.61 5.35 -10.72
C PRO A 66 -28.96 6.85 -10.74
N PHE A 67 -29.79 7.30 -9.79
CA PHE A 67 -30.21 8.71 -9.67
C PHE A 67 -29.19 9.62 -8.98
N ASN A 68 -28.11 9.03 -8.44
CA ASN A 68 -27.06 9.69 -7.69
C ASN A 68 -25.71 9.62 -8.41
N GLN A 69 -25.68 9.28 -9.70
CA GLN A 69 -24.44 9.25 -10.47
C GLN A 69 -24.00 10.66 -10.83
N ASP A 70 -22.69 10.86 -10.90
CA ASP A 70 -22.15 12.11 -11.42
C ASP A 70 -22.67 12.32 -12.85
N PRO A 71 -23.39 13.43 -13.15
CA PRO A 71 -23.86 13.71 -14.49
C PRO A 71 -22.73 13.85 -15.52
N GLN A 72 -21.49 14.03 -15.08
CA GLN A 72 -20.31 14.06 -15.94
C GLN A 72 -19.69 12.67 -16.18
N ALA A 73 -20.13 11.63 -15.47
CA ALA A 73 -19.65 10.27 -15.68
C ALA A 73 -20.08 9.75 -17.05
N ARG A 74 -19.12 9.26 -17.84
CA ARG A 74 -19.38 8.75 -19.19
C ARG A 74 -19.84 7.30 -19.10
N THR A 75 -20.99 6.98 -19.68
CA THR A 75 -21.40 5.57 -19.85
C THR A 75 -20.62 4.97 -21.03
N PRO A 76 -19.87 3.87 -20.84
CA PRO A 76 -19.11 3.25 -21.92
C PRO A 76 -20.05 2.58 -22.94
N THR A 77 -19.67 2.67 -24.21
CA THR A 77 -20.36 1.99 -25.30
C THR A 77 -20.10 0.49 -25.29
N LYS A 78 -20.91 -0.30 -26.01
CA LYS A 78 -20.71 -1.75 -26.15
C LYS A 78 -19.34 -2.11 -26.72
N GLU A 79 -18.85 -1.29 -27.66
CA GLU A 79 -17.55 -1.49 -28.30
C GLU A 79 -16.40 -1.18 -27.35
N GLU A 80 -16.49 -0.09 -26.57
CA GLU A 80 -15.51 0.21 -25.52
C GLU A 80 -15.46 -0.88 -24.45
N ILE A 81 -16.61 -1.42 -24.06
CA ILE A 81 -16.65 -2.56 -23.13
C ILE A 81 -15.94 -3.77 -23.75
N ALA A 82 -16.23 -4.10 -25.01
CA ALA A 82 -15.69 -5.29 -25.67
C ALA A 82 -14.18 -5.19 -25.94
N THR A 83 -13.68 -4.01 -26.27
CA THR A 83 -12.29 -3.79 -26.73
C THR A 83 -11.37 -3.32 -25.61
N ILE A 84 -11.86 -2.46 -24.72
CA ILE A 84 -11.02 -1.78 -23.72
C ILE A 84 -11.11 -2.47 -22.36
N LEU A 85 -12.34 -2.63 -21.84
CA LEU A 85 -12.56 -2.94 -20.43
C LEU A 85 -12.67 -4.45 -20.14
N ARG A 86 -13.45 -5.18 -20.94
CA ARG A 86 -13.69 -6.62 -20.73
C ARG A 86 -12.44 -7.49 -20.91
N PRO A 87 -11.54 -7.23 -21.87
CA PRO A 87 -10.31 -8.00 -21.99
C PRO A 87 -9.35 -7.80 -20.80
N TRP A 88 -9.46 -6.65 -20.12
CA TRP A 88 -8.63 -6.30 -18.98
C TRP A 88 -9.06 -6.99 -17.69
N ARG A 89 -10.35 -6.92 -17.36
CA ARG A 89 -10.87 -7.35 -16.06
C ARG A 89 -12.18 -8.11 -16.20
N SER A 90 -12.24 -9.25 -15.52
CA SER A 90 -13.46 -10.03 -15.33
C SER A 90 -14.42 -9.31 -14.37
N ASP A 91 -15.70 -9.69 -14.39
CA ASP A 91 -16.70 -9.14 -13.46
C ASP A 91 -16.29 -9.34 -11.99
N MET A 92 -15.64 -10.47 -11.66
CA MET A 92 -15.13 -10.72 -10.31
C MET A 92 -14.04 -9.71 -9.93
N MET A 93 -13.06 -9.46 -10.81
CA MET A 93 -12.01 -8.46 -10.52
C MET A 93 -12.59 -7.05 -10.39
N ARG A 94 -13.66 -6.74 -11.11
CA ARG A 94 -14.37 -5.46 -10.98
C ARG A 94 -15.10 -5.33 -9.63
N VAL A 95 -15.68 -6.41 -9.12
CA VAL A 95 -16.24 -6.43 -7.76
C VAL A 95 -15.15 -6.18 -6.72
N ARG A 96 -13.96 -6.79 -6.87
CA ARG A 96 -12.82 -6.54 -5.97
C ARG A 96 -12.32 -5.10 -6.04
N ALA A 97 -12.12 -4.60 -7.26
CA ALA A 97 -11.75 -3.20 -7.50
C ALA A 97 -12.75 -2.22 -6.88
N TRP A 98 -14.04 -2.54 -6.95
CA TRP A 98 -15.10 -1.73 -6.34
C TRP A 98 -15.03 -1.71 -4.81
N LYS A 99 -14.72 -2.85 -4.19
CA LYS A 99 -14.49 -2.91 -2.75
C LYS A 99 -13.25 -2.09 -2.37
N LEU A 100 -12.17 -2.24 -3.11
CA LEU A 100 -10.93 -1.49 -2.90
C LEU A 100 -11.11 0.03 -3.09
N TRP A 101 -11.93 0.44 -4.06
CA TRP A 101 -12.18 1.86 -4.33
C TRP A 101 -13.04 2.53 -3.25
N LYS A 102 -14.03 1.83 -2.68
CA LYS A 102 -14.89 2.39 -1.64
C LYS A 102 -14.05 2.74 -0.40
N GLN A 103 -14.11 4.01 0.00
CA GLN A 103 -13.50 4.47 1.25
C GLN A 103 -13.97 3.61 2.43
N GLY A 104 -13.05 3.22 3.30
CA GLY A 104 -13.37 2.47 4.51
C GLY A 104 -13.24 0.95 4.38
N ALA A 105 -13.20 0.39 3.17
CA ALA A 105 -13.23 -1.07 2.99
C ALA A 105 -11.95 -1.77 3.48
N ASP A 106 -10.83 -1.06 3.56
CA ASP A 106 -9.50 -1.54 3.93
C ASP A 106 -9.02 -1.02 5.29
N TYR A 107 -9.87 -0.32 6.06
CA TYR A 107 -9.58 0.23 7.40
C TYR A 107 -9.37 -0.83 8.50
N GLY A 108 -8.99 -2.04 8.09
CA GLY A 108 -8.68 -3.17 8.95
C GLY A 108 -8.61 -4.49 8.19
N HIS A 109 -8.44 -4.47 6.85
CA HIS A 109 -8.43 -5.71 6.06
C HIS A 109 -7.34 -5.61 4.99
N PRO A 110 -6.13 -6.14 5.27
CA PRO A 110 -5.08 -6.15 4.27
C PRO A 110 -5.49 -7.00 3.06
N VAL A 111 -5.03 -6.56 1.88
CA VAL A 111 -5.07 -7.41 0.69
C VAL A 111 -4.02 -8.49 0.87
N LEU A 112 -4.41 -9.76 0.73
CA LEU A 112 -3.46 -10.88 0.65
C LEU A 112 -3.29 -11.26 -0.82
N LEU A 113 -2.05 -11.25 -1.29
CA LEU A 113 -1.68 -11.63 -2.65
C LEU A 113 -0.89 -12.94 -2.64
N ARG A 114 -1.44 -14.00 -3.24
CA ARG A 114 -0.68 -15.23 -3.48
C ARG A 114 0.06 -15.12 -4.79
N THR A 115 1.39 -15.19 -4.73
CA THR A 115 2.25 -15.15 -5.92
C THR A 115 2.85 -16.50 -6.26
N TYR A 116 2.93 -17.43 -5.29
CA TYR A 116 3.45 -18.78 -5.48
C TYR A 116 2.36 -19.85 -5.50
N TYR A 117 2.38 -20.69 -6.53
CA TYR A 117 1.39 -21.74 -6.76
C TYR A 117 2.05 -23.11 -6.90
N ASP A 118 2.04 -23.86 -5.80
CA ASP A 118 2.37 -25.29 -5.74
C ASP A 118 1.13 -26.06 -5.28
N PRO A 119 0.61 -27.02 -6.06
CA PRO A 119 -0.56 -27.81 -5.68
C PRO A 119 -0.41 -28.53 -4.34
N ASN A 120 0.81 -28.84 -3.89
CA ASN A 120 1.05 -29.47 -2.59
C ASN A 120 0.79 -28.53 -1.40
N HIS A 121 0.52 -27.25 -1.68
CA HIS A 121 0.23 -26.24 -0.66
C HIS A 121 -1.22 -25.77 -0.69
N ASP A 122 -2.07 -26.28 -1.60
CA ASP A 122 -3.45 -25.79 -1.74
C ASP A 122 -4.27 -25.98 -0.45
N ASP A 123 -4.17 -27.13 0.22
CA ASP A 123 -4.82 -27.37 1.52
C ASP A 123 -4.42 -26.32 2.58
N ARG A 124 -3.14 -25.92 2.58
CA ARG A 124 -2.64 -24.90 3.51
C ARG A 124 -3.19 -23.52 3.18
N VAL A 125 -3.35 -23.20 1.90
CA VAL A 125 -3.94 -21.93 1.45
C VAL A 125 -5.42 -21.87 1.82
N GLU A 126 -6.16 -22.97 1.71
CA GLU A 126 -7.55 -23.05 2.16
C GLU A 126 -7.69 -22.73 3.65
N CYS A 127 -6.72 -23.16 4.47
CA CYS A 127 -6.68 -22.84 5.89
C CYS A 127 -6.47 -21.35 6.21
N TRP A 128 -6.03 -20.52 5.25
CA TRP A 128 -5.87 -19.08 5.48
C TRP A 128 -7.19 -18.33 5.42
N THR A 129 -8.11 -18.73 4.54
CA THR A 129 -9.41 -18.06 4.37
C THR A 129 -10.22 -17.91 5.67
N PRO A 130 -10.27 -18.89 6.60
CA PRO A 130 -10.95 -18.70 7.88
C PRO A 130 -10.11 -17.98 8.95
N LEU A 131 -8.86 -17.61 8.70
CA LEU A 131 -8.03 -16.93 9.71
C LEU A 131 -8.53 -15.50 9.96
N GLY A 132 -8.52 -15.11 11.23
CA GLY A 132 -8.90 -13.77 11.68
C GLY A 132 -10.41 -13.57 11.66
N GLU A 133 -11.00 -13.25 12.82
CA GLU A 133 -12.45 -12.97 12.92
C GLU A 133 -12.84 -11.81 12.00
N TYR A 134 -11.99 -10.78 11.93
CA TYR A 134 -12.24 -9.60 11.12
C TYR A 134 -12.00 -9.84 9.63
N TRP A 135 -11.05 -10.70 9.28
CA TRP A 135 -10.61 -10.90 7.90
C TRP A 135 -11.41 -11.98 7.15
N ALA A 136 -11.85 -13.05 7.83
CA ALA A 136 -12.49 -14.20 7.19
C ALA A 136 -13.72 -13.81 6.33
N GLY A 137 -14.53 -12.86 6.80
CA GLY A 137 -15.70 -12.35 6.08
C GLY A 137 -15.38 -11.48 4.85
N GLN A 138 -14.12 -11.08 4.66
CA GLN A 138 -13.67 -10.14 3.63
C GLN A 138 -12.84 -10.80 2.52
N THR A 139 -12.40 -12.03 2.73
CA THR A 139 -11.54 -12.81 1.82
C THR A 139 -12.05 -12.88 0.38
N TYR A 140 -13.37 -12.84 0.16
CA TYR A 140 -13.95 -12.84 -1.20
C TYR A 140 -13.42 -11.69 -2.08
N TRP A 141 -13.06 -10.55 -1.48
CA TRP A 141 -12.44 -9.42 -2.18
C TRP A 141 -10.98 -9.17 -1.82
N SER A 142 -10.58 -9.42 -0.57
CA SER A 142 -9.23 -9.11 -0.08
C SER A 142 -8.20 -10.18 -0.41
N PHE A 143 -8.60 -11.44 -0.66
CA PHE A 143 -7.66 -12.52 -0.98
C PHE A 143 -7.55 -12.75 -2.50
N LEU A 144 -6.38 -12.41 -3.05
CA LEU A 144 -6.01 -12.53 -4.46
C LEU A 144 -5.29 -13.86 -4.73
N ASP A 145 -6.09 -14.91 -4.97
CA ASP A 145 -5.65 -16.28 -5.27
C ASP A 145 -6.20 -16.75 -6.63
N ASP A 146 -5.57 -16.29 -7.71
CA ASP A 146 -5.86 -16.73 -9.08
C ASP A 146 -4.54 -16.82 -9.83
N ARG A 147 -4.09 -18.06 -10.04
CA ARG A 147 -2.83 -18.36 -10.73
C ARG A 147 -2.71 -17.70 -12.10
N ARG A 148 -3.82 -17.55 -12.83
CA ARG A 148 -3.79 -16.97 -14.19
C ARG A 148 -3.48 -15.47 -14.17
N LEU A 149 -3.74 -14.81 -13.05
CA LEU A 149 -3.59 -13.37 -12.89
C LEU A 149 -2.39 -13.00 -12.02
N PHE A 150 -2.05 -13.82 -11.03
CA PHE A 150 -1.14 -13.46 -9.94
C PHE A 150 0.08 -14.38 -9.78
N ASP A 151 0.31 -15.33 -10.70
CA ASP A 151 1.55 -16.13 -10.74
C ASP A 151 2.72 -15.24 -11.22
N PHE A 152 3.36 -14.57 -10.26
CA PHE A 152 4.43 -13.61 -10.47
C PHE A 152 5.84 -14.16 -10.20
N GLU A 153 5.95 -15.45 -9.85
CA GLU A 153 7.22 -16.15 -9.56
C GLU A 153 8.07 -16.49 -10.79
N GLY A 154 7.70 -16.00 -11.98
CA GLY A 154 8.53 -16.08 -13.17
C GLY A 154 9.83 -15.27 -13.05
N ASN A 155 10.50 -15.02 -14.18
CA ASN A 155 11.89 -14.54 -14.25
C ASN A 155 12.22 -13.22 -13.52
N ASN A 156 11.24 -12.43 -13.06
CA ASN A 156 11.48 -11.10 -12.47
C ASN A 156 10.78 -10.81 -11.11
N LEU A 157 10.14 -11.79 -10.44
CA LEU A 157 9.53 -11.63 -9.09
C LEU A 157 8.85 -10.26 -8.86
N ASP A 158 8.04 -9.83 -9.83
CA ASP A 158 7.46 -8.49 -9.83
C ASP A 158 6.00 -8.53 -9.40
N TRP A 159 5.78 -8.65 -8.09
CA TRP A 159 4.44 -8.65 -7.52
C TRP A 159 3.71 -7.31 -7.75
N LYS A 160 4.42 -6.22 -8.06
CA LYS A 160 3.80 -4.92 -8.36
C LYS A 160 2.95 -4.96 -9.63
N ARG A 161 3.10 -5.99 -10.47
CA ARG A 161 2.18 -6.27 -11.58
C ARG A 161 0.72 -6.40 -11.14
N VAL A 162 0.45 -6.66 -9.86
CA VAL A 162 -0.91 -6.61 -9.30
C VAL A 162 -1.60 -5.27 -9.55
N PHE A 163 -0.86 -4.14 -9.56
CA PHE A 163 -1.42 -2.81 -9.80
C PHE A 163 -1.91 -2.62 -11.25
N HIS A 164 -1.40 -3.41 -12.19
CA HIS A 164 -1.97 -3.44 -13.54
C HIS A 164 -3.36 -4.09 -13.55
N VAL A 165 -3.60 -5.08 -12.69
CA VAL A 165 -4.90 -5.76 -12.59
C VAL A 165 -5.87 -4.96 -11.72
N LEU A 166 -5.39 -4.50 -10.56
CA LEU A 166 -6.15 -3.79 -9.54
C LEU A 166 -5.40 -2.53 -9.11
N PRO A 167 -5.41 -1.46 -9.93
CA PRO A 167 -4.78 -0.19 -9.57
C PRO A 167 -5.39 0.42 -8.29
N GLU A 168 -6.60 0.01 -7.93
CA GLU A 168 -7.31 0.43 -6.71
C GLU A 168 -6.69 -0.11 -5.42
N ILE A 169 -5.74 -1.06 -5.49
CA ILE A 169 -4.91 -1.43 -4.33
C ILE A 169 -4.05 -0.24 -3.88
N SER A 170 -3.57 0.57 -4.83
CA SER A 170 -2.77 1.76 -4.52
C SER A 170 -3.64 2.87 -3.95
N LYS A 171 -3.65 2.96 -2.61
CA LYS A 171 -4.54 3.85 -1.88
C LYS A 171 -4.10 5.30 -1.93
N LEU A 172 -5.12 6.14 -2.01
CA LEU A 172 -5.01 7.58 -1.95
C LEU A 172 -4.79 8.00 -0.49
N ASP A 173 -4.07 9.10 -0.30
CA ASP A 173 -3.90 9.72 1.01
C ASP A 173 -5.21 10.32 1.52
N THR A 174 -5.91 11.02 0.63
CA THR A 174 -7.24 11.57 0.88
C THR A 174 -8.22 11.04 -0.16
N ARG A 175 -9.42 11.60 -0.28
CA ARG A 175 -10.41 11.10 -1.25
C ARG A 175 -9.93 11.13 -2.71
N TYR A 176 -9.05 12.05 -3.07
CA TYR A 176 -8.59 12.21 -4.45
C TYR A 176 -7.08 12.44 -4.58
N SER A 177 -6.39 12.88 -3.52
CA SER A 177 -4.93 13.08 -3.57
C SER A 177 -4.20 11.78 -3.29
N ARG A 178 -3.23 11.42 -4.15
CA ARG A 178 -2.20 10.43 -3.84
C ARG A 178 -1.15 11.01 -2.91
N LEU A 179 -0.77 12.26 -3.11
CA LEU A 179 0.30 12.87 -2.35
C LEU A 179 -0.15 13.23 -0.94
N ARG A 180 0.57 12.72 0.04
CA ARG A 180 0.49 13.15 1.43
C ARG A 180 1.25 14.46 1.59
N ASN A 181 0.59 15.49 2.10
CA ASN A 181 1.22 16.77 2.35
C ASN A 181 1.99 16.73 3.68
N MET A 182 3.30 16.45 3.61
CA MET A 182 4.18 16.40 4.79
C MET A 182 4.35 17.76 5.49
N ASP A 183 4.08 18.88 4.82
CA ASP A 183 4.17 20.20 5.45
C ASP A 183 3.06 20.43 6.50
N LEU A 184 2.00 19.60 6.47
CA LEU A 184 0.97 19.60 7.50
C LEU A 184 1.36 18.87 8.77
N TYR A 185 2.46 18.10 8.73
CA TYR A 185 2.92 17.25 9.83
C TYR A 185 4.44 17.40 10.07
N PRO A 186 4.93 18.63 10.32
CA PRO A 186 6.35 18.89 10.50
C PRO A 186 6.96 18.11 11.68
N GLU A 187 6.14 17.76 12.67
CA GLU A 187 6.56 17.05 13.88
C GLU A 187 7.24 15.70 13.57
N PHE A 188 6.80 14.96 12.55
CA PHE A 188 7.45 13.69 12.22
C PHE A 188 8.88 13.91 11.71
N ARG A 189 9.12 14.95 10.90
CA ARG A 189 10.46 15.28 10.43
C ARG A 189 11.32 15.82 11.57
N THR A 190 10.76 16.66 12.44
CA THR A 190 11.48 17.17 13.62
C THR A 190 11.90 16.04 14.55
N ASN A 191 10.97 15.17 14.93
CA ASN A 191 11.26 14.02 15.80
C ASN A 191 12.32 13.10 15.20
N PHE A 192 12.25 12.87 13.88
CA PHE A 192 13.25 12.12 13.14
C PHE A 192 14.64 12.76 13.25
N LYS A 193 14.74 14.07 13.02
CA LYS A 193 16.01 14.82 13.08
C LYS A 193 16.59 14.84 14.50
N ASP A 194 15.75 15.08 15.50
CA ASP A 194 16.14 15.15 16.91
C ASP A 194 16.68 13.79 17.40
N SER A 195 16.24 12.69 16.79
CA SER A 195 16.67 11.33 17.14
C SER A 195 17.98 10.89 16.48
N LEU A 196 18.51 11.66 15.50
CA LEU A 196 19.74 11.28 14.79
C LEU A 196 20.95 11.15 15.73
N ASP A 197 21.06 12.04 16.71
CA ASP A 197 22.19 12.01 17.64
C ASP A 197 22.16 10.77 18.53
N THR A 198 20.98 10.30 18.92
CA THR A 198 20.80 9.04 19.65
C THR A 198 21.37 7.87 18.87
N VAL A 199 21.04 7.77 17.59
CA VAL A 199 21.57 6.71 16.71
C VAL A 199 23.08 6.82 16.55
N LYS A 200 23.59 8.04 16.29
CA LYS A 200 25.03 8.28 16.14
C LYS A 200 25.82 7.90 17.39
N ARG A 201 25.26 8.15 18.60
CA ARG A 201 25.86 7.74 19.87
C ARG A 201 25.80 6.24 20.11
N ALA A 202 24.73 5.57 19.68
CA ALA A 202 24.60 4.11 19.76
C ALA A 202 25.57 3.38 18.81
N TYR A 203 25.86 3.97 17.64
CA TYR A 203 26.67 3.37 16.58
C TYR A 203 27.90 4.21 16.17
N PRO A 204 28.76 4.67 17.11
CA PRO A 204 29.71 5.76 16.90
C PRO A 204 30.77 5.49 15.82
N THR A 205 31.09 4.22 15.57
CA THR A 205 32.09 3.79 14.57
C THR A 205 31.48 3.28 13.27
N GLN A 206 30.18 3.03 13.23
CA GLN A 206 29.51 2.34 12.12
C GLN A 206 28.65 3.27 11.27
N TRP A 207 27.97 4.25 11.89
CA TRP A 207 26.98 5.09 11.20
C TRP A 207 27.55 5.84 9.99
N ARG A 208 28.83 6.23 10.03
CA ARG A 208 29.51 6.90 8.90
C ARG A 208 29.76 6.00 7.70
N ASN A 209 29.98 4.72 7.95
CA ASN A 209 30.23 3.73 6.90
C ASN A 209 28.93 3.12 6.36
N ASN A 210 27.84 3.23 7.12
CA ASN A 210 26.50 2.82 6.73
C ASN A 210 25.48 3.86 7.20
N LEU A 211 25.28 4.89 6.37
CA LEU A 211 24.35 5.99 6.66
C LEU A 211 22.91 5.51 6.83
N ASN A 212 22.54 4.35 6.26
CA ASN A 212 21.20 3.80 6.42
C ASN A 212 20.88 3.39 7.87
N LEU A 213 21.89 3.25 8.74
CA LEU A 213 21.66 3.09 10.18
C LEU A 213 20.89 4.28 10.78
N LEU A 214 21.05 5.50 10.23
CA LEU A 214 20.29 6.68 10.65
C LEU A 214 18.77 6.55 10.42
N LEU A 215 18.38 5.56 9.62
CA LEU A 215 16.99 5.23 9.29
C LEU A 215 16.55 3.93 9.97
N THR A 216 17.31 2.85 9.84
CA THR A 216 16.91 1.53 10.34
C THR A 216 16.97 1.41 11.86
N GLU A 217 17.82 2.21 12.51
CA GLU A 217 17.98 2.23 13.97
C GLU A 217 17.32 3.45 14.62
N ASN A 218 16.39 4.09 13.90
CA ASN A 218 15.72 5.31 14.33
C ASN A 218 14.21 5.11 14.35
N ASP A 219 13.65 4.87 15.53
CA ASP A 219 12.20 4.65 15.70
C ASP A 219 11.34 5.80 15.14
N ALA A 220 11.85 7.03 15.18
CA ALA A 220 11.17 8.18 14.59
C ALA A 220 11.21 8.15 13.05
N ALA A 221 12.22 7.54 12.43
CA ALA A 221 12.24 7.29 10.99
C ALA A 221 11.22 6.20 10.61
N ILE A 222 11.12 5.13 11.39
CA ILE A 222 10.12 4.06 11.21
C ILE A 222 8.70 4.63 11.32
N SER A 223 8.45 5.43 12.36
CA SER A 223 7.18 6.13 12.56
C SER A 223 6.83 7.07 11.40
N LEU A 224 7.82 7.83 10.90
CA LEU A 224 7.66 8.73 9.76
C LEU A 224 7.32 7.97 8.47
N LEU A 225 7.99 6.86 8.18
CA LEU A 225 7.73 6.02 7.02
C LEU A 225 6.38 5.30 7.12
N TYR A 226 6.00 4.86 8.32
CA TYR A 226 4.68 4.28 8.58
C TYR A 226 3.60 5.31 8.30
N PHE A 227 3.77 6.54 8.80
CA PHE A 227 2.86 7.63 8.56
C PHE A 227 2.71 7.97 7.07
N LEU A 228 3.79 7.88 6.29
CA LEU A 228 3.76 8.10 4.85
C LEU A 228 3.00 7.01 4.08
N SER A 229 2.93 5.80 4.65
CA SER A 229 2.31 4.65 4.01
C SER A 229 0.79 4.84 3.92
N THR A 230 0.25 4.61 2.72
CA THR A 230 -1.19 4.68 2.46
C THR A 230 -1.79 3.29 2.26
N THR A 231 -0.97 2.29 1.95
CA THR A 231 -1.42 0.94 1.62
C THR A 231 -0.63 -0.09 2.43
N GLN A 232 -1.34 -1.07 2.97
CA GLN A 232 -0.76 -2.30 3.49
C GLN A 232 -1.17 -3.50 2.62
N MET A 233 -0.25 -4.43 2.40
CA MET A 233 -0.50 -5.66 1.65
C MET A 233 0.30 -6.81 2.23
N LEU A 234 -0.31 -7.98 2.27
CA LEU A 234 0.34 -9.24 2.60
C LEU A 234 0.66 -9.98 1.31
N ILE A 235 1.84 -10.59 1.24
CA ILE A 235 2.25 -11.39 0.09
C ILE A 235 2.61 -12.80 0.57
N ALA A 236 1.94 -13.79 -0.01
CA ALA A 236 2.26 -15.20 0.10
C ALA A 236 3.14 -15.60 -1.10
N ASP A 237 4.45 -15.42 -0.92
CA ASP A 237 5.49 -15.83 -1.86
C ASP A 237 6.04 -17.22 -1.50
N ARG A 238 6.94 -17.78 -2.30
CA ARG A 238 7.59 -19.06 -1.98
C ARG A 238 8.21 -19.09 -0.59
N LYS A 239 8.78 -17.98 -0.11
CA LYS A 239 9.38 -17.91 1.23
C LYS A 239 8.30 -18.06 2.31
N SER A 240 7.09 -17.54 2.11
CA SER A 240 5.98 -17.75 3.04
C SER A 240 5.67 -19.22 3.28
N PHE A 241 5.73 -20.05 2.24
CA PHE A 241 5.52 -21.48 2.40
C PHE A 241 6.69 -22.20 3.08
N GLN A 242 7.90 -21.63 3.02
CA GLN A 242 9.10 -22.17 3.69
C GLN A 242 9.20 -21.76 5.16
N THR A 243 8.76 -20.56 5.51
CA THR A 243 8.98 -19.97 6.84
C THR A 243 7.70 -19.78 7.66
N ASP A 244 6.53 -20.07 7.08
CA ASP A 244 5.23 -19.82 7.72
C ASP A 244 5.00 -18.35 8.09
N GLN A 245 5.44 -17.47 7.20
CA GLN A 245 5.33 -16.01 7.38
C GLN A 245 4.92 -15.30 6.09
N PHE A 246 3.89 -14.45 6.16
CA PHE A 246 3.61 -13.53 5.06
C PHE A 246 4.67 -12.43 4.99
N LEU A 247 4.94 -11.94 3.77
CA LEU A 247 5.64 -10.66 3.62
C LEU A 247 4.62 -9.55 3.78
N LEU A 248 4.72 -8.76 4.85
CA LEU A 248 4.01 -7.50 4.98
C LEU A 248 4.77 -6.44 4.18
N VAL A 249 4.06 -5.77 3.28
CA VAL A 249 4.58 -4.65 2.51
C VAL A 249 3.73 -3.42 2.76
N LEU A 250 4.39 -2.35 3.15
CA LEU A 250 3.81 -1.02 3.28
C LEU A 250 4.25 -0.15 2.11
N LEU A 251 3.32 0.62 1.56
CA LEU A 251 3.51 1.38 0.34
C LEU A 251 3.01 2.80 0.51
N ASP A 252 3.69 3.74 -0.15
CA ASP A 252 3.13 5.05 -0.43
C ASP A 252 2.06 4.96 -1.53
N ALA A 253 1.38 6.07 -1.80
CA ALA A 253 0.36 6.14 -2.85
C ALA A 253 0.93 6.02 -4.29
N LYS A 254 2.25 6.08 -4.45
CA LYS A 254 2.98 5.91 -5.72
C LYS A 254 3.55 4.50 -5.86
N GLN A 255 3.11 3.55 -5.02
CA GLN A 255 3.52 2.16 -5.03
C GLN A 255 5.01 1.93 -4.72
N ASN A 256 5.68 2.93 -4.14
CA ASN A 256 7.02 2.78 -3.59
C ASN A 256 6.89 2.05 -2.25
N VAL A 257 7.70 1.02 -2.07
CA VAL A 257 7.78 0.32 -0.78
C VAL A 257 8.36 1.32 0.21
N THR A 258 7.62 1.66 1.25
CA THR A 258 8.14 2.43 2.38
C THR A 258 8.92 1.48 3.29
N MET A 259 8.27 0.38 3.68
CA MET A 259 8.80 -0.62 4.60
C MET A 259 8.23 -2.00 4.28
N GLN A 260 8.96 -3.04 4.68
CA GLN A 260 8.50 -4.42 4.62
C GLN A 260 9.11 -5.26 5.75
N CYS A 261 8.38 -6.27 6.21
CA CYS A 261 8.86 -7.24 7.21
C CYS A 261 8.14 -8.59 7.01
N ARG A 262 8.54 -9.61 7.78
CA ARG A 262 7.88 -10.91 7.80
C ARG A 262 7.02 -11.02 9.05
N ILE A 263 5.77 -11.45 8.88
CA ILE A 263 4.82 -11.62 9.98
C ILE A 263 4.32 -13.06 10.00
N GLU A 264 4.03 -13.59 11.19
CA GLU A 264 3.53 -14.95 11.36
C GLU A 264 2.13 -15.13 10.77
N ILE A 265 1.86 -16.34 10.25
CA ILE A 265 0.54 -16.71 9.70
C ILE A 265 -0.32 -17.29 10.82
N THR A 266 -0.89 -16.44 11.66
CA THR A 266 -1.79 -16.84 12.76
C THR A 266 -3.04 -15.95 12.79
N GLU A 267 -4.14 -16.48 13.33
CA GLU A 267 -5.39 -15.73 13.53
C GLU A 267 -5.15 -14.46 14.38
N GLU A 268 -4.53 -14.63 15.55
CA GLU A 268 -4.21 -13.54 16.48
C GLU A 268 -3.41 -12.43 15.79
N ARG A 269 -2.38 -12.80 15.01
CA ARG A 269 -1.53 -11.79 14.38
C ARG A 269 -2.23 -11.02 13.27
N LEU A 270 -3.03 -11.69 12.45
CA LEU A 270 -3.80 -11.03 11.40
C LEU A 270 -4.87 -10.09 11.97
N ASP A 271 -5.51 -10.44 13.09
CA ASP A 271 -6.48 -9.59 13.77
C ASP A 271 -5.82 -8.37 14.43
N CYS A 272 -4.65 -8.55 15.05
CA CYS A 272 -3.87 -7.44 15.59
C CYS A 272 -3.38 -6.49 14.48
N LEU A 273 -2.81 -7.01 13.38
CA LEU A 273 -2.39 -6.19 12.24
C LEU A 273 -3.55 -5.35 11.66
N SER A 274 -4.73 -5.97 11.57
CA SER A 274 -5.96 -5.31 11.13
C SER A 274 -6.33 -4.14 12.03
N THR A 275 -6.25 -4.35 13.35
CA THR A 275 -6.54 -3.33 14.36
C THR A 275 -5.52 -2.20 14.35
N GLU A 276 -4.22 -2.54 14.36
CA GLU A 276 -3.09 -1.61 14.35
C GLU A 276 -3.19 -0.65 13.15
N TRP A 277 -3.45 -1.18 11.96
CA TRP A 277 -3.62 -0.35 10.76
C TRP A 277 -4.81 0.60 10.87
N GLY A 278 -5.96 0.11 11.34
CA GLY A 278 -7.16 0.91 11.53
C GLY A 278 -6.98 2.03 12.56
N LEU A 279 -6.21 1.78 13.61
CA LEU A 279 -5.87 2.73 14.67
C LEU A 279 -4.67 3.62 14.36
N ARG A 280 -3.98 3.39 13.22
CA ARG A 280 -2.70 4.04 12.87
C ARG A 280 -1.60 3.78 13.91
N GLU A 281 -1.63 2.62 14.54
CA GLU A 281 -0.57 2.12 15.44
C GLU A 281 0.46 1.34 14.62
N LEU A 282 1.73 1.41 15.03
CA LEU A 282 2.82 0.74 14.34
C LEU A 282 2.79 -0.78 14.66
N PRO A 283 2.82 -1.66 13.64
CA PRO A 283 2.98 -3.09 13.88
C PRO A 283 4.30 -3.42 14.59
N MET A 284 4.22 -4.26 15.62
CA MET A 284 5.39 -4.62 16.45
C MET A 284 6.57 -5.19 15.64
N GLU A 285 6.33 -5.94 14.56
CA GLU A 285 7.41 -6.52 13.75
C GLU A 285 8.25 -5.48 12.99
N LEU A 286 7.72 -4.26 12.83
CA LEU A 286 8.47 -3.16 12.23
C LEU A 286 9.48 -2.56 13.20
N GLU A 287 9.38 -2.83 14.50
CA GLU A 287 10.37 -2.39 15.49
C GLU A 287 11.65 -3.25 15.40
N ASP A 288 11.53 -4.55 15.10
CA ASP A 288 12.66 -5.49 15.18
C ASP A 288 13.26 -5.92 13.83
N GLN A 289 12.44 -6.05 12.77
CA GLN A 289 12.86 -6.74 11.52
C GLN A 289 12.46 -6.00 10.24
N VAL A 290 12.38 -4.67 10.31
CA VAL A 290 12.00 -3.85 9.17
C VAL A 290 13.11 -3.73 8.13
N THR A 291 12.71 -3.84 6.87
CA THR A 291 13.52 -3.41 5.72
C THR A 291 12.88 -2.18 5.11
N ILE A 292 13.62 -1.07 5.04
CA ILE A 292 13.19 0.15 4.37
C ILE A 292 13.34 -0.02 2.86
N GLY A 293 12.34 0.46 2.09
CA GLY A 293 12.41 0.38 0.64
C GLY A 293 13.48 1.31 0.04
N PRO A 294 14.05 0.95 -1.12
CA PRO A 294 15.24 1.62 -1.67
C PRO A 294 15.03 3.10 -1.97
N GLU A 295 13.81 3.49 -2.40
CA GLU A 295 13.47 4.89 -2.68
C GLU A 295 13.54 5.79 -1.43
N TYR A 296 13.45 5.20 -0.24
CA TYR A 296 13.48 5.88 1.05
C TYR A 296 14.79 5.65 1.82
N LEU A 297 15.79 5.02 1.21
CA LEU A 297 17.13 5.01 1.79
C LEU A 297 17.78 6.40 1.69
N VAL A 298 18.93 6.57 2.32
CA VAL A 298 19.62 7.88 2.39
C VAL A 298 19.91 8.44 0.99
N ASP A 299 20.25 7.58 0.03
CA ASP A 299 20.55 7.92 -1.36
C ASP A 299 19.32 7.84 -2.30
N GLY A 300 18.19 7.34 -1.80
CA GLY A 300 16.93 7.24 -2.54
C GLY A 300 16.30 8.59 -2.85
N GLU A 301 15.61 8.69 -3.99
CA GLU A 301 15.04 9.96 -4.46
C GLU A 301 13.91 10.46 -3.54
N GLN A 302 13.04 9.56 -3.08
CA GLN A 302 11.98 9.93 -2.13
C GLN A 302 12.55 10.25 -0.75
N GLY A 303 13.58 9.53 -0.30
CA GLY A 303 14.29 9.79 0.95
C GLY A 303 14.90 11.19 0.99
N LYS A 304 15.54 11.64 -0.09
CA LYS A 304 16.09 13.00 -0.19
C LYS A 304 15.04 14.07 0.03
N VAL A 305 13.86 13.91 -0.57
CA VAL A 305 12.73 14.85 -0.43
C VAL A 305 12.14 14.78 0.99
N LEU A 306 11.93 13.57 1.51
CA LEU A 306 11.28 13.32 2.79
C LEU A 306 12.11 13.84 3.97
N TYR A 307 13.39 13.44 4.03
CA TYR A 307 14.27 13.70 5.16
C TYR A 307 14.94 15.06 5.08
N GLN A 308 15.07 15.66 3.89
CA GLN A 308 15.76 16.93 3.68
C GLN A 308 17.15 16.91 4.36
N TRP A 309 17.99 15.96 3.94
CA TRP A 309 19.31 15.78 4.53
C TRP A 309 20.17 17.03 4.41
N THR A 310 20.73 17.46 5.53
CA THR A 310 21.75 18.50 5.57
C THR A 310 23.13 17.87 5.71
N LYS A 311 24.17 18.65 5.38
CA LYS A 311 25.55 18.23 5.62
C LYS A 311 25.81 17.89 7.09
N GLN A 312 25.19 18.64 8.01
CA GLN A 312 25.33 18.40 9.45
C GLN A 312 24.74 17.05 9.85
N ASP A 313 23.61 16.65 9.27
CA ASP A 313 22.99 15.36 9.56
C ASP A 313 23.90 14.20 9.16
N LEU A 314 24.54 14.30 7.99
CA LEU A 314 25.31 13.22 7.38
C LEU A 314 26.79 13.16 7.79
N GLU A 315 27.36 14.28 8.24
CA GLU A 315 28.80 14.37 8.56
C GLU A 315 29.09 14.78 10.01
N GLY A 316 28.18 15.53 10.63
CA GLY A 316 28.35 16.09 11.96
C GLY A 316 28.33 15.03 13.06
N ASP A 317 29.24 15.18 14.02
CA ASP A 317 29.23 14.41 15.27
C ASP A 317 27.98 14.75 16.10
N PRO A 318 27.47 13.78 16.90
CA PRO A 318 26.35 14.05 17.78
C PRO A 318 26.70 15.15 18.78
N ALA A 319 25.74 16.01 19.11
CA ALA A 319 25.92 17.00 20.16
C ALA A 319 26.25 16.29 21.48
N SER A 320 27.30 16.77 22.15
CA SER A 320 27.66 16.35 23.50
C SER A 320 26.48 16.63 24.43
N ASP A 321 26.03 15.63 25.18
CA ASP A 321 24.95 15.80 26.15
C ASP A 321 25.27 17.00 27.05
N VAL A 322 24.44 18.03 26.99
CA VAL A 322 24.56 19.15 27.91
C VAL A 322 24.06 18.66 29.26
N GLU A 323 24.97 18.21 30.12
CA GLU A 323 24.73 18.14 31.56
C GLU A 323 24.34 19.54 32.05
N GLY A 324 23.05 19.79 32.25
CA GLY A 324 22.59 21.16 32.50
C GLY A 324 21.13 21.35 32.89
N ALA A 325 20.56 20.48 33.74
CA ALA A 325 19.43 20.87 34.59
C ALA A 325 19.43 20.06 35.89
N THR A 326 20.21 20.57 36.85
CA THR A 326 20.08 20.45 38.30
C THR A 326 18.84 19.74 38.85
N THR A 327 19.12 18.73 39.67
CA THR A 327 18.40 18.40 40.90
C THR A 327 17.67 19.60 41.50
N GLY A 328 16.34 19.58 41.44
CA GLY A 328 15.45 20.50 42.13
C GLY A 328 14.20 19.74 42.55
N ALA A 329 14.29 19.05 43.69
CA ALA A 329 13.14 18.45 44.35
C ALA A 329 12.09 19.53 44.61
N SER A 330 10.86 19.27 44.17
CA SER A 330 9.67 20.01 44.62
C SER A 330 8.48 19.06 44.56
N HIS A 331 8.25 18.39 45.69
CA HIS A 331 6.93 17.92 46.12
C HIS A 331 5.86 18.95 45.76
N ILE A 332 4.82 18.56 45.03
CA ILE A 332 3.45 19.04 45.26
C ILE A 332 2.50 17.86 45.04
N ASP A 333 1.89 17.42 46.14
CA ASP A 333 0.66 16.65 46.18
C ASP A 333 -0.51 17.49 45.63
N ILE A 334 -1.35 16.88 44.78
CA ILE A 334 -2.81 16.67 44.93
C ILE A 334 -3.31 15.89 43.71
#